data_AF-A0A5E7A844-F1
#
_entry.id   AF-A0A5E7A844-F1
#
_cell.length_a   1.000
_cell.length_b   1.000
_cell.length_c   1.000
_cell.angle_alpha   90.00
_cell.angle_beta   90.00
_cell.angle_gamma   90.00
#
_symmetry.space_group_name_H-M   'P 1'
#
loop_
_entity.id
_entity.type
_entity.pdbx_description
1 polymer ?
#
loop_
_entity_poly.entity_id
_entity_poly.type
_entity_poly.pdbx_seq_one_letter_code
_entity_poly.pdbx_strand_id
1 'polypeptide(L)' 'MKHATAIAQLEIHASNCENNAAIQEAEGQFEDAANNRTSAADYRQAIEALQAE' A
#
# COMPACT_ATOMS: atom_id res chain seq x y z
N MET A 1 3.53 20.30 3.29
CA MET A 1 3.05 19.68 2.04
C MET A 1 1.55 19.89 1.91
N LYS A 2 1.06 20.20 0.71
CA LYS A 2 -0.36 20.47 0.39
C LYS A 2 -1.29 19.27 0.69
N HIS A 3 -0.73 18.05 0.66
CA HIS A 3 -1.48 16.79 0.78
C HIS A 3 -1.12 15.94 2.01
N ALA A 4 -0.59 16.56 3.08
CA ALA A 4 -0.02 15.83 4.22
C ALA A 4 -0.97 14.78 4.84
N THR A 5 -2.25 15.10 5.04
CA THR A 5 -3.23 14.16 5.59
C THR A 5 -3.53 12.99 4.64
N ALA A 6 -3.67 13.26 3.35
CA ALA A 6 -3.93 12.22 2.35
C ALA A 6 -2.73 11.28 2.21
N ILE A 7 -1.50 11.82 2.21
CA ILE A 7 -0.27 11.05 2.19
C ILE A 7 -0.20 10.13 3.42
N ALA A 8 -0.47 10.64 4.62
CA ALA A 8 -0.45 9.82 5.84
C ALA A 8 -1.47 8.66 5.80
N GLN A 9 -2.66 8.89 5.24
CA GLN A 9 -3.65 7.82 5.06
C GLN A 9 -3.17 6.77 4.06
N LEU A 10 -2.61 7.20 2.93
CA LEU A 10 -2.05 6.29 1.92
C LEU A 10 -0.88 5.48 2.47
N GLU A 11 -0.03 6.06 3.32
CA GLU A 11 1.08 5.35 3.98
C GLU A 11 0.56 4.23 4.89
N ILE A 12 -0.51 4.49 5.65
CA ILE A 12 -1.16 3.47 6.50
C ILE A 12 -1.72 2.35 5.63
N HIS A 13 -2.42 2.67 4.54
CA HIS A 13 -2.99 1.66 3.64
C HIS A 13 -1.92 0.83 2.95
N ALA A 14 -0.85 1.46 2.45
CA ALA A 14 0.29 0.75 1.85
C ALA A 14 0.92 -0.24 2.85
N SER A 15 1.20 0.23 4.07
CA SER A 15 1.79 -0.60 5.13
C SER A 15 0.89 -1.77 5.53
N ASN A 16 -0.43 -1.56 5.59
CA ASN A 16 -1.39 -2.61 5.89
C ASN A 16 -1.43 -3.68 4.79
N CYS A 17 -1.43 -3.27 3.52
CA CYS A 17 -1.37 -4.19 2.39
C CYS A 17 -0.06 -4.99 2.38
N GLU A 18 1.08 -4.35 2.64
CA GLU A 18 2.40 -5.01 2.74
C GLU A 18 2.40 -6.09 3.84
N ASN A 19 1.87 -5.76 5.03
CA ASN A 19 1.76 -6.70 6.14
C ASN A 19 0.81 -7.87 5.80
N ASN A 20 -0.36 -7.59 5.23
CA ASN A 20 -1.34 -8.61 4.87
C ASN A 20 -0.78 -9.55 3.80
N ALA A 21 -0.06 -9.03 2.80
CA ALA A 21 0.55 -9.87 1.77
C ALA A 21 1.53 -10.90 2.37
N ALA A 22 2.34 -10.49 3.34
CA ALA A 22 3.27 -11.41 4.01
C ALA A 22 2.55 -12.50 4.82
N ILE A 23 1.47 -12.14 5.52
CA ILE A 23 0.63 -13.08 6.27
C ILE A 23 -0.04 -14.07 5.32
N GLN A 24 -0.66 -13.57 4.26
CA GLN A 24 -1.40 -14.38 3.29
C GLN A 24 -0.50 -15.34 2.51
N GLU A 25 0.71 -14.92 2.16
CA GLU A 25 1.69 -15.82 1.54
C GLU A 25 2.09 -16.96 2.48
N ALA A 26 2.28 -16.69 3.77
CA ALA A 26 2.55 -17.71 4.78
C ALA A 26 1.35 -18.66 4.98
N GLU A 27 0.13 -18.18 4.78
CA GLU A 27 -1.11 -18.96 4.84
C GLU A 27 -1.45 -19.70 3.53
N GLY A 28 -0.64 -19.53 2.47
CA GLY A 28 -0.88 -20.14 1.16
C GLY A 28 -1.95 -19.44 0.31
N GLN A 29 -2.42 -18.26 0.72
CA GLN A 29 -3.35 -17.40 0.01
C GLN A 29 -2.59 -16.54 -1.02
N PHE A 30 -1.98 -17.18 -2.01
CA PHE A 30 -1.06 -16.49 -2.94
C PHE A 30 -1.73 -15.42 -3.81
N GLU A 31 -2.98 -15.64 -4.22
CA GLU A 31 -3.73 -14.66 -5.00
C GLU A 31 -4.02 -13.40 -4.20
N ASP A 32 -4.49 -13.55 -2.95
CA ASP A 32 -4.75 -12.41 -2.07
C ASP A 32 -3.46 -11.67 -1.71
N ALA A 33 -2.35 -12.41 -1.49
CA ALA A 33 -1.04 -11.81 -1.26
C ALA A 33 -0.57 -10.98 -2.46
N ALA A 34 -0.78 -11.47 -3.68
CA ALA A 34 -0.47 -10.72 -4.90
C ALA A 34 -1.34 -9.46 -5.02
N ASN A 35 -2.65 -9.56 -4.76
CA ASN A 35 -3.57 -8.43 -4.79
C ASN A 35 -3.17 -7.34 -3.78
N ASN A 36 -2.76 -7.72 -2.57
CA ASN A 36 -2.27 -6.79 -1.57
C ASN A 36 -0.95 -6.12 -1.99
N ARG A 37 -0.02 -6.86 -2.62
CA ARG A 37 1.22 -6.25 -3.16
C ARG A 37 0.93 -5.21 -4.24
N THR A 38 0.03 -5.51 -5.17
CA THR A 38 -0.40 -4.55 -6.20
C THR A 38 -1.01 -3.31 -5.58
N SER A 39 -1.93 -3.49 -4.62
CA SER A 39 -2.58 -2.37 -3.94
C SER A 39 -1.57 -1.49 -3.18
N ALA A 40 -0.58 -2.10 -2.51
CA ALA A 40 0.49 -1.36 -1.85
C ALA A 40 1.30 -0.53 -2.86
N ALA A 41 1.68 -1.11 -4.00
CA ALA A 41 2.40 -0.40 -5.06
C ALA A 41 1.60 0.79 -5.60
N ASP A 42 0.30 0.62 -5.81
CA ASP A 42 -0.60 1.69 -6.28
C ASP A 42 -0.68 2.84 -5.26
N TYR A 43 -0.78 2.54 -3.96
CA TYR A 43 -0.75 3.57 -2.92
C TYR A 43 0.60 4.29 -2.84
N ARG A 44 1.72 3.58 -3.00
CA ARG A 44 3.06 4.18 -3.04
C ARG A 44 3.20 5.12 -4.23
N GLN A 45 2.72 4.73 -5.40
CA GLN A 45 2.70 5.59 -6.59
C GLN A 45 1.83 6.84 -6.37
N ALA A 46 0.68 6.71 -5.72
CA ALA A 46 -0.18 7.85 -5.39
C ALA A 46 0.50 8.82 -4.40
N ILE A 47 1.25 8.31 -3.43
CA ILE A 47 2.05 9.14 -2.51
C ILE A 47 3.09 9.95 -3.27
N GLU A 48 3.85 9.30 -4.16
CA GLU A 48 4.88 9.97 -4.97
C GLU A 48 4.28 11.11 -5.81
N ALA A 49 3.12 10.87 -6.44
CA ALA A 49 2.41 11.90 -7.20
C ALA A 49 2.01 13.10 -6.33
N LEU A 50 1.44 12.85 -5.14
CA LEU A 50 1.01 13.91 -4.22
C LEU A 50 2.17 14.66 -3.57
N GLN A 51 3.34 14.03 -3.42
CA GLN A 51 4.56 14.67 -2.91
C GLN A 51 5.21 15.60 -3.94
N ALA A 52 4.96 15.37 -5.23
CA ALA A 52 5.46 16.19 -6.33
C ALA A 52 4.61 17.44 -6.62
N GLU A 53 3.43 17.56 -6.02
CA GLU A 53 2.52 18.74 -6.09
C GLU A 53 2.82 19.83 -5.05
#